data_AF-A0A9D4N0Y6-F1
#
_entry.id   AF-A0A9D4N0Y6-F1
#
_cell.length_a   1.000
_cell.length_b   1.000
_cell.length_c   1.000
_cell.angle_alpha   90.00
_cell.angle_beta   90.00
_cell.angle_gamma   90.00
#
_symmetry.space_group_name_H-M   'P 1'
#
loop_
_entity.id
_entity.type
_entity.pdbx_description
1 polymer ?
#
loop_
_entity_poly.entity_id
_entity_poly.type
_entity_poly.pdbx_seq_one_letter_code
_entity_poly.pdbx_strand_id
1 'polypeptide(L)'
;MFIACTSACSTPCVCIEDKATCRTPDPNGLVLGDNVSEVVLYNITSSFLTKNTFSGNQQLSNIETLEIWAVDGESLGSRVFTGLSGLTYLGYHNEYTVNMVNDTFFGLGNLKELDFSMNIRLRISTFTSSMKFADLPILNKLTLTGMASFYFSNSEDANDDFFLSIIVATKRGI
;
A
#
# COMPACT_ATOMS: atom_id res chain seq x y z
N MET A 1 -25.16 26.59 -4.90
CA MET A 1 -25.23 25.97 -3.56
C MET A 1 -23.84 25.46 -3.27
N PHE A 2 -23.03 26.20 -2.52
CA PHE A 2 -21.72 25.73 -2.09
C PHE A 2 -21.97 24.78 -0.92
N ILE A 3 -21.68 23.49 -1.11
CA ILE A 3 -21.73 22.52 -0.02
C ILE A 3 -20.58 22.92 0.92
N ALA A 4 -20.92 23.42 2.10
CA ALA A 4 -19.95 23.66 3.15
C ALA A 4 -19.35 22.31 3.55
N CYS A 5 -18.02 22.24 3.62
CA CYS A 5 -17.28 21.06 4.06
C CYS A 5 -17.62 20.80 5.54
N THR A 6 -18.49 19.82 5.83
CA THR A 6 -18.97 19.55 7.20
C THR A 6 -18.11 18.54 7.97
N SER A 7 -16.99 18.06 7.44
CA SER A 7 -16.09 17.17 8.18
C SER A 7 -14.63 17.51 7.91
N ALA A 8 -14.11 18.49 8.66
CA ALA A 8 -12.68 18.75 8.71
C ALA A 8 -11.96 17.55 9.35
N CYS A 9 -10.84 17.11 8.78
CA CYS A 9 -9.96 16.16 9.47
C CYS A 9 -9.13 16.85 10.55
N SER A 10 -8.65 16.07 11.51
CA SER A 10 -7.73 16.56 12.54
C SER A 10 -6.34 16.80 11.95
N THR A 11 -5.57 17.67 12.61
CA THR A 11 -4.12 17.70 12.40
C THR A 11 -3.53 16.31 12.68
N PRO A 12 -2.52 15.85 11.90
CA PRO A 12 -1.73 16.59 10.90
C PRO A 12 -2.23 16.44 9.44
N CYS A 13 -3.54 16.25 9.24
CA CYS A 13 -4.14 16.10 7.92
C CYS A 13 -4.78 17.39 7.41
N VAL A 14 -4.80 17.52 6.09
CA VAL A 14 -5.59 18.51 5.35
C VAL A 14 -6.54 17.74 4.45
N CYS A 15 -7.85 18.03 4.55
CA CYS A 15 -8.87 17.36 3.77
C CYS A 15 -9.55 18.33 2.82
N ILE A 16 -9.61 17.94 1.56
CA ILE A 16 -10.24 18.68 0.48
C ILE A 16 -11.09 17.68 -0.27
N GLU A 17 -12.41 17.92 -0.31
CA GLU A 17 -13.38 17.00 -0.90
C GLU A 17 -13.30 15.60 -0.27
N ASP A 18 -12.95 14.59 -1.06
CA ASP A 18 -12.82 13.18 -0.65
C ASP A 18 -11.36 12.76 -0.40
N LYS A 19 -10.41 13.70 -0.48
CA LYS A 19 -8.98 13.45 -0.31
C LYS A 19 -8.45 14.00 1.00
N ALA A 20 -7.75 13.16 1.76
CA ALA A 20 -6.97 13.53 2.94
C ALA A 20 -5.48 13.43 2.65
N THR A 21 -4.74 14.53 2.88
CA THR A 21 -3.27 14.54 2.83
C THR A 21 -2.71 14.77 4.21
N CYS A 22 -1.96 13.80 4.74
CA CYS A 22 -1.45 13.80 6.10
C CYS A 22 0.08 13.81 6.12
N ARG A 23 0.70 14.63 6.97
CA ARG A 23 2.17 14.66 7.14
C ARG A 23 2.57 14.15 8.52
N THR A 24 3.56 13.27 8.57
CA THR A 24 4.01 12.59 9.80
C THR A 24 2.86 12.00 10.65
N PRO A 25 1.88 11.28 10.06
CA PRO A 25 0.74 10.79 10.82
C PRO A 25 1.07 9.48 11.56
N ASP A 26 0.46 9.30 12.73
CA ASP A 26 0.17 7.97 13.29
C ASP A 26 -1.16 7.49 12.65
N PRO A 27 -1.15 6.45 11.80
CA PRO A 27 -2.37 5.98 11.13
C PRO A 27 -3.51 5.60 12.08
N ASN A 28 -3.21 5.13 13.29
CA ASN A 28 -4.23 4.76 14.27
C ASN A 28 -4.92 5.97 14.91
N GLY A 29 -4.24 7.12 14.93
CA GLY A 29 -4.76 8.35 15.51
C GLY A 29 -5.42 9.30 14.50
N LEU A 30 -5.52 8.92 13.23
CA LEU A 30 -6.10 9.79 12.20
C LEU A 30 -7.61 9.93 12.40
N VAL A 31 -8.09 11.18 12.44
CA VAL A 31 -9.52 11.50 12.36
C VAL A 31 -9.79 12.09 10.98
N LEU A 32 -10.53 11.34 10.17
CA LEU A 32 -10.85 11.72 8.78
C LEU A 32 -12.29 12.25 8.67
N GLY A 33 -12.60 12.90 7.56
CA GLY A 33 -13.99 13.20 7.22
C GLY A 33 -14.72 11.95 6.73
N ASP A 34 -16.05 11.89 6.92
CA ASP A 34 -16.86 10.72 6.57
C ASP A 34 -16.85 10.38 5.07
N ASN A 35 -16.58 11.38 4.22
CA ASN A 35 -16.54 11.22 2.77
C ASN A 35 -15.12 10.98 2.21
N VAL A 36 -14.11 10.83 3.06
CA VAL A 36 -12.74 10.59 2.59
C VAL A 36 -12.62 9.19 2.00
N SER A 37 -12.31 9.12 0.71
CA SER A 37 -12.07 7.90 -0.06
C SER A 37 -10.59 7.74 -0.42
N GLU A 38 -9.84 8.85 -0.49
CA GLU A 38 -8.43 8.88 -0.84
C GLU A 38 -7.58 9.41 0.32
N VAL A 39 -6.54 8.66 0.69
CA VAL A 39 -5.60 9.06 1.74
C VAL A 39 -4.17 9.02 1.23
N VAL A 40 -3.46 10.13 1.42
CA VAL A 40 -2.03 10.22 1.13
C VAL A 40 -1.28 10.50 2.43
N LEU A 41 -0.38 9.59 2.79
CA LEU A 41 0.43 9.65 4.01
C LEU A 41 1.87 9.98 3.66
N TYR A 42 2.33 11.18 4.01
CA TYR A 42 3.71 11.62 3.83
C TYR A 42 4.53 11.50 5.10
N ASN A 43 5.82 11.19 4.94
CA ASN A 43 6.80 11.12 6.02
C ASN A 43 6.41 10.13 7.12
N ILE A 44 5.85 8.98 6.72
CA ILE A 44 5.64 7.88 7.64
C ILE A 44 7.00 7.27 7.98
N THR A 45 7.25 7.04 9.26
CA THR A 45 8.39 6.25 9.72
C THR A 45 7.98 4.77 9.81
N SER A 46 8.90 3.89 9.51
CA SER A 46 8.77 2.43 9.57
C SER A 46 8.38 1.88 10.94
N SER A 47 8.64 2.63 12.01
CA SER A 47 8.12 2.34 13.34
C SER A 47 6.58 2.24 13.36
N PHE A 48 5.89 2.95 12.46
CA PHE A 48 4.46 2.85 12.29
C PHE A 48 4.03 1.75 11.32
N LEU A 49 4.88 1.25 10.43
CA LEU A 49 4.52 0.26 9.39
C LEU A 49 4.78 -1.19 9.84
N THR A 50 4.23 -1.52 11.01
CA THR A 50 4.37 -2.82 11.65
C THR A 50 3.10 -3.67 11.48
N LYS A 51 2.99 -4.77 12.21
CA LYS A 51 1.85 -5.68 12.05
C LYS A 51 0.54 -5.00 12.44
N ASN A 52 -0.47 -5.10 11.58
CA ASN A 52 -1.83 -4.59 11.78
C ASN A 52 -1.92 -3.07 12.01
N THR A 53 -0.96 -2.28 11.49
CA THR A 53 -0.88 -0.82 11.65
C THR A 53 -2.19 -0.09 11.45
N PHE A 54 -2.99 -0.48 10.45
CA PHE A 54 -4.20 0.24 10.08
C PHE A 54 -5.48 -0.32 10.73
N SER A 55 -5.38 -1.44 11.45
CA SER A 55 -6.55 -2.14 11.98
C SER A 55 -7.30 -1.41 13.10
N GLY A 56 -6.62 -0.48 13.79
CA GLY A 56 -7.21 0.30 14.88
C GLY A 56 -8.12 1.43 14.38
N ASN A 57 -8.01 1.84 13.12
CA ASN A 57 -8.74 2.98 12.58
C ASN A 57 -9.87 2.54 11.65
N GLN A 58 -11.10 2.56 12.17
CA GLN A 58 -12.28 2.13 11.40
C GLN A 58 -12.59 3.04 10.21
N GLN A 59 -12.20 4.32 10.22
CA GLN A 59 -12.42 5.22 9.09
C GLN A 59 -11.59 4.79 7.87
N LEU A 60 -10.39 4.25 8.11
CA LEU A 60 -9.53 3.69 7.05
C LEU A 60 -10.06 2.38 6.47
N SER A 61 -11.08 1.75 7.05
CA SER A 61 -11.66 0.53 6.46
C SER A 61 -12.48 0.80 5.19
N ASN A 62 -12.92 2.04 4.99
CA ASN A 62 -13.79 2.46 3.89
C ASN A 62 -13.04 3.20 2.76
N ILE A 63 -11.75 3.51 2.93
CA ILE A 63 -11.00 4.22 1.89
C ILE A 63 -10.75 3.30 0.69
N GLU A 64 -10.75 3.88 -0.49
CA GLU A 64 -10.56 3.18 -1.76
C GLU A 64 -9.10 3.28 -2.22
N THR A 65 -8.42 4.37 -1.87
CA THR A 65 -7.08 4.71 -2.35
C THR A 65 -6.18 5.08 -1.18
N LEU A 66 -5.02 4.44 -1.10
CA LEU A 66 -3.99 4.76 -0.11
C LEU A 66 -2.64 4.91 -0.81
N GLU A 67 -2.01 6.08 -0.65
CA GLU A 67 -0.61 6.30 -0.99
C GLU A 67 0.21 6.52 0.28
N ILE A 68 1.35 5.83 0.38
CA ILE A 68 2.27 5.95 1.51
C ILE A 68 3.64 6.33 0.99
N TRP A 69 4.15 7.45 1.50
CA TRP A 69 5.49 7.94 1.27
C TRP A 69 6.27 7.84 2.59
N ALA A 70 7.01 6.75 2.75
CA ALA A 70 7.82 6.52 3.94
C ALA A 70 9.24 7.11 3.76
N VAL A 71 9.84 7.51 4.87
CA VAL A 71 11.15 8.18 4.87
C VAL A 71 12.28 7.34 5.46
N ASP A 72 11.96 6.17 6.02
CA ASP A 72 12.93 5.24 6.58
C ASP A 72 12.42 3.79 6.54
N GLY A 73 13.23 2.86 7.04
CA GLY A 73 12.86 1.46 7.22
C GLY A 73 13.33 0.55 6.11
N GLU A 74 14.07 -0.49 6.50
CA GLU A 74 14.58 -1.49 5.57
C GLU A 74 13.59 -2.64 5.34
N SER A 75 12.48 -2.70 6.08
CA SER A 75 11.52 -3.78 5.97
C SER A 75 10.08 -3.33 6.23
N LEU A 76 9.15 -3.89 5.47
CA LEU A 76 7.71 -3.70 5.63
C LEU A 76 7.08 -4.90 6.39
N GLY A 77 6.30 -4.62 7.44
CA GLY A 77 5.78 -5.64 8.34
C GLY A 77 4.78 -6.63 7.72
N SER A 78 4.60 -7.77 8.38
CA SER A 78 3.55 -8.73 8.02
C SER A 78 2.16 -8.17 8.35
N ARG A 79 1.18 -8.41 7.48
CA ARG A 79 -0.23 -8.00 7.70
C ARG A 79 -0.41 -6.51 7.98
N VAL A 80 0.54 -5.67 7.57
CA VAL A 80 0.57 -4.23 7.89
C VAL A 80 -0.72 -3.54 7.44
N PHE A 81 -1.24 -3.92 6.28
CA PHE A 81 -2.44 -3.36 5.65
C PHE A 81 -3.77 -3.99 6.12
N THR A 82 -3.75 -4.85 7.12
CA THR A 82 -4.99 -5.45 7.66
C THR A 82 -5.91 -4.35 8.21
N GLY A 83 -7.20 -4.44 7.87
CA GLY A 83 -8.22 -3.46 8.25
C GLY A 83 -8.62 -2.52 7.12
N LEU A 84 -7.85 -2.46 6.03
CA LEU A 84 -8.13 -1.66 4.83
C LEU A 84 -9.03 -2.42 3.83
N SER A 85 -10.20 -2.88 4.28
CA SER A 85 -11.05 -3.78 3.49
C SER A 85 -11.65 -3.16 2.22
N GLY A 86 -11.85 -1.84 2.19
CA GLY A 86 -12.35 -1.11 1.02
C GLY A 86 -11.30 -0.82 -0.05
N LEU A 87 -10.02 -1.11 0.23
CA LEU A 87 -8.92 -0.62 -0.58
C LEU A 87 -8.89 -1.27 -1.97
N THR A 88 -8.88 -0.45 -3.00
CA THR A 88 -8.78 -0.87 -4.41
C THR A 88 -7.46 -0.47 -5.06
N TYR A 89 -6.83 0.59 -4.56
CA TYR A 89 -5.50 1.05 -4.94
C TYR A 89 -4.58 1.20 -3.72
N LEU A 90 -3.37 0.65 -3.82
CA LEU A 90 -2.30 0.83 -2.85
C LEU A 90 -1.01 1.26 -3.53
N GLY A 91 -0.53 2.46 -3.20
CA GLY A 91 0.81 2.93 -3.52
C GLY A 91 1.70 2.93 -2.29
N TYR A 92 2.86 2.27 -2.36
CA TYR A 92 3.88 2.32 -1.32
C TYR A 92 5.22 2.75 -1.93
N HIS A 93 5.78 3.85 -1.41
CA HIS A 93 7.00 4.45 -1.94
C HIS A 93 8.01 4.68 -0.80
N ASN A 94 9.13 3.96 -0.87
CA ASN A 94 10.23 4.09 0.07
C ASN A 94 11.57 3.62 -0.53
N GLU A 95 12.49 4.56 -0.75
CA GLU A 95 13.82 4.24 -1.30
C GLU A 95 14.69 3.40 -0.35
N TYR A 96 14.33 3.30 0.93
CA TYR A 96 15.09 2.57 1.96
C TYR A 96 14.62 1.13 2.14
N THR A 97 13.43 0.76 1.65
CA THR A 97 12.92 -0.60 1.84
C THR A 97 13.75 -1.60 1.06
N VAL A 98 14.29 -2.59 1.76
CA VAL A 98 15.12 -3.66 1.19
C VAL A 98 14.36 -4.98 1.14
N ASN A 99 13.58 -5.28 2.17
CA ASN A 99 12.89 -6.57 2.32
C ASN A 99 11.40 -6.39 2.61
N MET A 100 10.63 -7.43 2.33
CA MET A 100 9.24 -7.58 2.77
C MET A 100 9.05 -8.89 3.52
N VAL A 101 8.13 -8.88 4.47
CA VAL A 101 7.80 -10.06 5.27
C VAL A 101 6.64 -10.80 4.61
N ASN A 102 6.53 -12.11 4.85
CA ASN A 102 5.36 -12.88 4.41
C ASN A 102 4.05 -12.29 4.97
N ASP A 103 2.96 -12.46 4.21
CA ASP A 103 1.61 -11.97 4.54
C ASP A 103 1.48 -10.43 4.60
N THR A 104 2.41 -9.65 4.03
CA THR A 104 2.31 -8.18 4.03
C THR A 104 0.96 -7.67 3.49
N PHE A 105 0.44 -8.30 2.44
CA PHE A 105 -0.82 -7.92 1.78
C PHE A 105 -2.06 -8.67 2.24
N PHE A 106 -1.96 -9.47 3.32
CA PHE A 106 -3.10 -10.23 3.81
C PHE A 106 -4.31 -9.33 4.11
N GLY A 107 -5.49 -9.76 3.65
CA GLY A 107 -6.75 -9.04 3.88
C GLY A 107 -7.12 -8.01 2.81
N LEU A 108 -6.28 -7.80 1.80
CA LEU A 108 -6.52 -6.86 0.69
C LEU A 108 -7.30 -7.50 -0.49
N GLY A 109 -8.39 -8.21 -0.18
CA GLY A 109 -9.14 -8.98 -1.17
C GLY A 109 -9.82 -8.17 -2.28
N ASN A 110 -9.97 -6.85 -2.09
CA ASN A 110 -10.56 -5.91 -3.04
C ASN A 110 -9.52 -5.12 -3.86
N LEU A 111 -8.23 -5.38 -3.66
CA LEU A 111 -7.16 -4.63 -4.30
C LEU A 111 -7.06 -4.96 -5.79
N LYS A 112 -7.14 -3.94 -6.63
CA LYS A 112 -7.06 -4.03 -8.09
C LYS A 112 -5.70 -3.57 -8.59
N GLU A 113 -5.20 -2.49 -8.00
CA GLU A 113 -3.97 -1.81 -8.40
C GLU A 113 -2.98 -1.77 -7.24
N LEU A 114 -1.74 -2.19 -7.53
CA LEU A 114 -0.63 -2.16 -6.58
C LEU A 114 0.55 -1.43 -7.22
N ASP A 115 1.00 -0.36 -6.59
CA ASP A 115 2.14 0.44 -7.03
C ASP A 115 3.27 0.38 -5.98
N PHE A 116 4.39 -0.21 -6.39
CA PHE A 116 5.63 -0.28 -5.63
C PHE A 116 6.78 0.41 -6.40
N SER A 117 6.45 1.34 -7.29
CA SER A 117 7.44 2.22 -7.91
C SER A 117 8.21 3.01 -6.86
N MET A 118 9.42 3.42 -7.20
CA MET A 118 10.33 4.13 -6.30
C MET A 118 10.82 3.34 -5.06
N ASN A 119 10.58 2.03 -5.00
CA ASN A 119 11.25 1.14 -4.03
C ASN A 119 12.56 0.61 -4.62
N ILE A 120 13.50 1.50 -4.90
CA ILE A 120 14.69 1.19 -5.69
C ILE A 120 15.56 0.09 -5.05
N ARG A 121 15.54 -0.08 -3.72
CA ARG A 121 16.34 -1.10 -3.03
C ARG A 121 15.61 -2.42 -2.75
N LEU A 122 14.30 -2.46 -3.01
CA LEU A 122 13.47 -3.60 -2.65
C LEU A 122 13.84 -4.82 -3.49
N ARG A 123 14.12 -5.92 -2.80
CA ARG A 123 14.43 -7.22 -3.38
C ARG A 123 13.18 -7.87 -3.92
N ILE A 124 13.20 -8.19 -5.22
CA ILE A 124 12.08 -8.84 -5.89
C ILE A 124 11.69 -10.17 -5.22
N SER A 125 12.67 -10.95 -4.74
CA SER A 125 12.43 -12.24 -4.07
C SER A 125 11.58 -12.13 -2.81
N THR A 126 11.81 -11.10 -2.00
CA THR A 126 11.01 -10.85 -0.79
C THR A 126 9.65 -10.25 -1.13
N PHE A 127 9.58 -9.43 -2.17
CA PHE A 127 8.32 -8.88 -2.69
C PHE A 127 7.39 -10.00 -3.17
N THR A 128 7.89 -10.90 -4.03
CA THR A 128 7.10 -12.01 -4.59
C THR A 128 6.64 -12.99 -3.51
N SER A 129 7.52 -13.32 -2.58
CA SER A 129 7.19 -14.16 -1.41
C SER A 129 6.07 -13.56 -0.55
N SER A 130 5.99 -12.23 -0.48
CA SER A 130 4.98 -11.52 0.31
C SER A 130 3.60 -11.42 -0.36
N MET A 131 3.53 -11.48 -1.70
CA MET A 131 2.29 -11.23 -2.46
C MET A 131 1.22 -12.29 -2.25
N LYS A 132 1.60 -13.56 -2.07
CA LYS A 132 0.69 -14.72 -1.92
C LYS A 132 -0.63 -14.52 -2.68
N PHE A 133 -0.63 -14.56 -4.01
CA PHE A 133 -1.74 -14.13 -4.88
C PHE A 133 -3.16 -14.57 -4.51
N ALA A 134 -3.32 -15.66 -3.76
CA ALA A 134 -4.59 -16.02 -3.14
C ALA A 134 -5.20 -14.89 -2.27
N ASP A 135 -4.37 -14.05 -1.64
CA ASP A 135 -4.76 -12.89 -0.85
C ASP A 135 -5.16 -11.68 -1.71
N LEU A 136 -4.81 -11.69 -3.01
CA LEU A 136 -5.03 -10.61 -3.98
C LEU A 136 -5.78 -11.13 -5.24
N PRO A 137 -6.96 -11.74 -5.10
CA PRO A 137 -7.60 -12.54 -6.16
C PRO A 137 -8.04 -11.72 -7.39
N ILE A 138 -8.25 -10.41 -7.22
CA ILE A 138 -8.73 -9.52 -8.27
C ILE A 138 -7.68 -8.52 -8.75
N LEU A 139 -6.43 -8.62 -8.28
CA LEU A 139 -5.34 -7.75 -8.72
C LEU A 139 -5.17 -7.86 -10.24
N ASN A 140 -5.18 -6.72 -10.92
CA ASN A 140 -5.14 -6.64 -12.37
C ASN A 140 -4.17 -5.59 -12.91
N LYS A 141 -3.49 -4.86 -12.03
CA LYS A 141 -2.41 -3.93 -12.38
C LYS A 141 -1.35 -3.93 -11.30
N LEU A 142 -0.10 -4.09 -11.74
CA LEU A 142 1.07 -4.09 -10.88
C LEU A 142 2.14 -3.17 -11.47
N THR A 143 2.52 -2.13 -10.74
CA THR A 143 3.54 -1.17 -11.13
C THR A 143 4.81 -1.37 -10.30
N LEU A 144 5.90 -1.81 -10.94
CA LEU A 144 7.21 -2.06 -10.30
C LEU A 144 8.33 -1.18 -10.87
N THR A 145 7.99 -0.12 -11.61
CA THR A 145 8.96 0.70 -12.34
C THR A 145 9.96 1.33 -11.38
N GLY A 146 11.26 1.22 -11.71
CA GLY A 146 12.34 1.82 -10.93
C GLY A 146 12.83 0.98 -9.75
N MET A 147 12.27 -0.21 -9.49
CA MET A 147 12.92 -1.17 -8.58
C MET A 147 14.30 -1.56 -9.14
N ALA A 148 15.39 -1.32 -8.39
CA ALA A 148 16.75 -1.52 -8.91
C ALA A 148 17.17 -2.98 -8.94
N SER A 149 16.45 -3.87 -8.23
CA SER A 149 16.75 -5.30 -8.21
C SER A 149 15.66 -6.13 -8.89
N PHE A 150 15.65 -6.09 -10.23
CA PHE A 150 15.25 -7.27 -11.01
C PHE A 150 16.33 -8.37 -10.98
N TYR A 151 17.39 -8.18 -10.18
CA TYR A 151 18.34 -9.22 -9.82
C TYR A 151 17.62 -10.26 -8.97
N PHE A 152 17.16 -11.31 -9.63
CA PHE A 152 16.82 -12.56 -8.99
C PHE A 152 18.10 -13.11 -8.36
N SER A 153 18.09 -13.29 -7.04
CA SER A 153 19.25 -13.85 -6.32
C SER A 153 19.55 -15.28 -6.75
N ASN A 154 18.55 -15.97 -7.32
CA ASN A 154 18.62 -17.28 -7.92
C ASN A 154 17.49 -17.45 -8.96
N SER A 155 17.53 -18.50 -9.78
CA SER A 155 16.49 -18.78 -10.79
C SER A 155 15.11 -19.14 -10.19
N GLU A 156 15.03 -19.46 -8.88
CA GLU A 156 13.79 -19.80 -8.19
C GLU A 156 12.94 -18.56 -7.88
N ASP A 157 13.58 -17.40 -7.72
CA ASP A 157 12.91 -16.10 -7.52
C ASP A 157 12.20 -15.60 -8.80
N ALA A 158 12.62 -16.11 -9.97
CA ALA A 158 12.03 -15.88 -11.29
C ALA A 158 11.15 -17.07 -11.70
N ASN A 159 10.36 -17.61 -10.78
CA ASN A 159 9.52 -18.77 -11.08
C ASN A 159 8.30 -18.41 -11.93
N ASP A 160 7.64 -19.45 -12.45
CA ASP A 160 6.44 -19.30 -13.26
C ASP A 160 5.34 -18.51 -12.53
N ASP A 161 5.24 -18.60 -11.20
CA ASP A 161 4.28 -17.81 -10.41
C ASP A 161 4.59 -16.31 -10.46
N PHE A 162 5.86 -15.90 -10.53
CA PHE A 162 6.26 -14.50 -10.73
C PHE A 162 5.89 -14.00 -12.13
N PHE A 163 6.19 -14.77 -13.18
CA PHE A 163 5.83 -14.36 -14.53
C PHE A 163 4.32 -14.42 -14.75
N LEU A 164 3.63 -15.44 -14.22
CA LEU A 164 2.18 -15.55 -14.24
C LEU A 164 1.53 -14.41 -13.49
N SER A 165 2.11 -13.93 -12.39
CA SER A 165 1.54 -12.78 -11.67
C SER A 165 1.72 -11.46 -12.39
N ILE A 166 2.87 -11.21 -13.02
CA ILE A 166 3.04 -10.08 -13.94
C ILE A 166 2.06 -10.22 -15.11
N ILE A 167 1.93 -11.41 -15.71
CA ILE A 167 1.06 -11.69 -16.85
C ILE A 167 -0.42 -11.56 -16.47
N VAL A 168 -0.86 -12.04 -15.29
CA VAL A 168 -2.23 -11.90 -14.80
C VAL A 168 -2.55 -10.45 -14.49
N ALA A 169 -1.60 -9.72 -13.88
CA ALA A 169 -1.68 -8.29 -13.63
C ALA A 169 -1.50 -7.42 -14.89
N THR A 170 -1.28 -7.99 -16.07
CA THR A 170 -1.17 -7.22 -17.33
C THR A 170 -2.17 -7.68 -18.40
N LYS A 171 -2.60 -8.96 -18.40
CA LYS A 171 -3.62 -9.50 -19.30
C LYS A 171 -5.06 -9.18 -18.90
N ARG A 172 -5.31 -8.73 -17.68
CA ARG A 172 -6.65 -8.28 -17.25
C ARG A 172 -6.94 -6.81 -17.60
N GLY A 173 -6.05 -6.16 -18.36
CA GLY A 173 -6.16 -4.76 -18.81
C GLY A 173 -6.10 -4.55 -20.33
N ILE A 174 -6.39 -5.58 -21.15
CA ILE A 174 -6.66 -5.47 -22.60
C ILE A 174 -7.87 -6.34 -22.95
#